data_AF-A0A085ND68-F1
#
_entry.id   AF-A0A085ND68-F1
#
_cell.length_a   1.000
_cell.length_b   1.000
_cell.length_c   1.000
_cell.angle_alpha   90.00
_cell.angle_beta   90.00
_cell.angle_gamma   90.00
#
_symmetry.space_group_name_H-M   'P 1'
#
loop_
_entity.id
_entity.type
_entity.pdbx_description
1 polymer ?
#
loop_
_entity_poly.entity_id
_entity_poly.type
_entity_poly.pdbx_seq_one_letter_code
_entity_poly.pdbx_strand_id
1 'polypeptide(L)'
;MGGVISEMVERARAICDEEFLAKELGHIKTTFFSNGYPAALISSATTHATARPEEHVPSPTAPLLILPYYNGLGEKIKRMGRTIGFQVYFKSAASVRSIVRNDKVRMAPNEKAGVVYEILCTCSASYIGETGNTLSHRYEQHLCYEH
;
A
#
# COMPACT_ATOMS: atom_id res chain seq x y z
N MET A 1 9.63 5.49 22.70
CA MET A 1 8.97 5.02 23.94
C MET A 1 7.48 5.34 24.01
N GLY A 2 6.99 6.52 23.58
CA GLY A 2 5.53 6.81 23.60
C GLY A 2 4.66 5.99 22.63
N GLY A 3 5.25 5.33 21.64
CA GLY A 3 4.51 4.54 20.64
C GLY A 3 3.76 3.33 21.21
N VAL A 4 4.32 2.65 22.22
CA VAL A 4 3.69 1.45 22.83
C VAL A 4 2.43 1.84 23.60
N ILE A 5 2.46 2.97 24.32
CA ILE A 5 1.29 3.50 25.04
C ILE A 5 0.19 3.88 24.04
N SER A 6 0.57 4.55 22.95
CA SER A 6 -0.36 4.96 21.90
C SER A 6 -1.02 3.75 21.24
N GLU A 7 -0.26 2.70 20.93
CA GLU A 7 -0.78 1.48 20.31
C GLU A 7 -1.77 0.74 21.22
N MET A 8 -1.46 0.61 22.51
CA MET A 8 -2.37 -0.04 23.48
C MET A 8 -3.67 0.76 23.65
N VAL A 9 -3.60 2.09 23.67
CA VAL A 9 -4.78 2.96 23.75
C VAL A 9 -5.64 2.84 22.48
N GLU A 10 -5.01 2.81 21.30
CA GLU A 10 -5.72 2.65 20.03
C GLU A 10 -6.43 1.29 19.94
N ARG A 11 -5.75 0.22 20.37
CA ARG A 11 -6.32 -1.14 20.42
C ARG A 11 -7.48 -1.24 21.41
N ALA A 12 -7.36 -0.62 22.59
CA ALA A 12 -8.46 -0.57 23.56
C ALA A 12 -9.69 0.11 22.94
N ARG A 13 -9.51 1.21 22.21
CA ARG A 13 -10.60 1.89 21.51
C ARG A 13 -11.23 1.06 20.40
N ALA A 14 -10.43 0.28 19.67
CA ALA A 14 -10.91 -0.53 18.56
C ALA A 14 -11.62 -1.83 19.00
N ILE A 15 -11.26 -2.38 20.15
CA ILE A 15 -11.70 -3.72 20.58
C ILE A 15 -12.69 -3.66 21.75
N CYS A 16 -12.58 -2.68 22.65
CA CYS A 16 -13.46 -2.62 23.84
C CYS A 16 -14.80 -1.96 23.53
N ASP A 17 -15.85 -2.49 24.16
CA ASP A 17 -17.15 -1.82 24.22
C ASP A 17 -17.06 -0.51 25.00
N GLU A 18 -17.93 0.44 24.65
CA GLU A 18 -17.91 1.80 25.19
C GLU A 18 -18.08 1.84 26.72
N GLU A 19 -18.80 0.87 27.29
CA GLU A 19 -18.99 0.69 28.74
C GLU A 19 -17.71 0.31 29.49
N PHE A 20 -16.80 -0.43 28.85
CA PHE A 20 -15.55 -0.91 29.47
C PHE A 20 -14.33 -0.07 29.10
N LEU A 21 -14.44 0.78 28.07
CA LEU A 21 -13.32 1.56 27.54
C LEU A 21 -12.66 2.46 28.59
N ALA A 22 -13.46 3.17 29.42
CA ALA A 22 -12.92 4.05 30.45
C ALA A 22 -12.12 3.29 31.52
N LYS A 23 -12.59 2.08 31.88
CA LYS A 23 -11.93 1.19 32.82
C LYS A 23 -10.63 0.65 32.23
N GLU A 24 -10.66 0.24 30.97
CA GLU A 24 -9.48 -0.27 30.26
C GLU A 24 -8.38 0.80 30.13
N LEU A 25 -8.74 2.04 29.76
CA LEU A 25 -7.79 3.15 29.72
C LEU A 25 -7.16 3.44 31.09
N GLY A 26 -7.94 3.30 32.17
CA GLY A 26 -7.43 3.38 33.54
C GLY A 26 -6.42 2.27 33.87
N HIS A 27 -6.70 1.04 33.44
CA HIS A 27 -5.79 -0.09 33.60
C HIS A 27 -4.49 0.12 32.83
N ILE A 28 -4.55 0.58 31.58
CA ILE A 28 -3.38 0.87 30.75
C ILE A 28 -2.47 1.92 31.43
N LYS A 29 -3.05 3.04 31.89
CA LYS A 29 -2.30 4.09 32.60
C LYS A 29 -1.61 3.57 33.87
N THR A 30 -2.33 2.78 34.66
CA THR A 30 -1.81 2.21 35.91
C THR A 30 -0.66 1.25 35.63
N THR A 31 -0.80 0.37 34.63
CA THR A 31 0.25 -0.56 34.21
C THR A 31 1.51 0.16 33.78
N PHE A 32 1.41 1.20 32.95
CA PHE A 32 2.60 1.96 32.52
C PHE A 32 3.25 2.72 33.67
N PHE A 33 2.44 3.28 34.58
CA PHE A 33 2.96 3.95 35.77
C PHE A 33 3.74 2.98 36.67
N SER A 34 3.18 1.79 36.95
CA SER A 34 3.86 0.74 37.73
C SER A 34 5.14 0.22 37.07
N ASN A 35 5.23 0.29 35.73
CA ASN A 35 6.44 -0.05 34.98
C ASN A 35 7.47 1.10 34.92
N GLY A 36 7.28 2.18 35.70
CA GLY A 36 8.26 3.27 35.84
C GLY A 36 8.23 4.30 34.71
N TYR A 37 7.17 4.34 33.90
CA TYR A 37 7.05 5.36 32.86
C TYR A 37 6.70 6.73 33.49
N PRO A 38 7.33 7.84 33.05
CA PRO A 38 7.01 9.16 33.57
C PRO A 38 5.54 9.53 33.34
N ALA A 39 4.86 10.04 34.36
CA ALA A 39 3.44 10.42 34.28
C ALA A 39 3.14 11.42 33.15
N ALA A 40 4.06 12.35 32.87
CA ALA A 40 3.94 13.30 31.77
C ALA A 40 3.93 12.60 30.39
N LEU A 41 4.72 11.54 30.23
CA LEU A 41 4.78 10.75 28.99
C LEU A 41 3.49 9.94 28.81
N ILE A 42 2.98 9.33 29.89
CA ILE A 42 1.74 8.56 29.86
C ILE A 42 0.57 9.47 29.49
N SER A 43 0.43 10.62 30.16
CA SER A 43 -0.64 11.58 29.89
C SER A 43 -0.56 12.12 28.47
N SER A 44 0.62 12.56 28.02
CA SER A 44 0.80 13.05 26.64
C SER A 44 0.46 11.99 25.59
N ALA A 45 0.99 10.77 25.73
CA ALA A 45 0.74 9.68 24.79
C ALA A 45 -0.74 9.26 24.78
N THR A 46 -1.39 9.22 25.94
CA THR A 46 -2.83 8.89 26.01
C THR A 46 -3.66 9.99 25.36
N THR A 47 -3.37 11.26 25.64
CA THR A 47 -4.08 12.39 25.01
C THR A 47 -3.93 12.36 23.50
N HIS A 48 -2.72 12.15 22.98
CA HIS A 48 -2.49 12.05 21.53
C HIS A 48 -3.19 10.85 20.88
N ALA A 49 -3.27 9.70 21.56
CA ALA A 49 -3.96 8.52 21.04
C ALA A 49 -5.50 8.63 21.13
N THR A 50 -6.02 9.34 22.15
CA THR A 50 -7.47 9.59 22.28
C THR A 50 -7.97 10.74 21.41
N ALA A 51 -7.08 11.69 21.09
CA ALA A 51 -7.34 12.71 20.09
C ALA A 51 -7.62 11.97 18.78
N ARG A 52 -8.87 12.05 18.31
CA ARG A 52 -9.23 11.57 16.98
C ARG A 52 -8.16 12.13 16.03
N PRO A 53 -7.54 11.31 15.16
CA PRO A 53 -7.01 11.89 13.94
C PRO A 53 -8.18 12.70 13.40
N GLU A 54 -8.03 14.01 13.24
CA GLU A 54 -8.93 14.68 12.32
C GLU A 54 -8.87 13.81 11.08
N GLU A 55 -9.99 13.16 10.75
CA GLU A 55 -10.14 12.59 9.43
C GLU A 55 -9.76 13.76 8.54
N HIS A 56 -8.59 13.62 7.92
CA HIS A 56 -8.19 14.53 6.89
C HIS A 56 -9.14 14.17 5.76
N VAL A 57 -10.37 14.67 5.86
CA VAL A 57 -11.31 14.81 4.76
C VAL A 57 -10.43 15.37 3.67
N PRO A 58 -10.18 14.62 2.57
CA PRO A 58 -9.28 15.10 1.54
C PRO A 58 -9.81 16.46 1.09
N SER A 59 -9.09 17.50 1.49
CA SER A 59 -9.38 18.88 1.13
C SER A 59 -9.49 18.94 -0.40
N PRO A 60 -10.46 19.71 -0.94
CA PRO A 60 -10.79 19.69 -2.35
C PRO A 60 -9.56 19.88 -3.23
N THR A 61 -9.25 18.81 -3.97
CA THR A 61 -8.58 18.74 -5.26
C THR A 61 -7.59 19.86 -5.58
N ALA A 62 -6.58 20.07 -4.72
CA ALA A 62 -5.38 20.79 -5.15
C ALA A 62 -4.73 19.95 -6.28
N PRO A 63 -4.58 20.48 -7.50
CA PRO A 63 -4.00 19.74 -8.60
C PRO A 63 -2.62 19.18 -8.24
N LEU A 64 -2.46 17.88 -8.44
CA LEU A 64 -1.28 17.11 -8.06
C LEU A 64 -0.26 17.09 -9.21
N LEU A 65 0.95 17.56 -8.95
CA LEU A 65 2.08 17.49 -9.87
C LEU A 65 3.13 16.49 -9.34
N ILE A 66 3.40 15.44 -10.12
CA ILE A 66 4.44 14.45 -9.83
C ILE A 66 5.57 14.64 -10.84
N LEU A 67 6.79 14.92 -10.36
CA LEU A 67 7.96 15.06 -11.21
C LEU A 67 9.20 14.35 -10.64
N PRO A 68 10.22 14.04 -11.45
CA PRO A 68 11.51 13.60 -10.95
C PRO A 68 12.16 14.67 -10.06
N TYR A 69 12.89 14.24 -9.02
CA TYR A 69 13.65 15.17 -8.19
C TYR A 69 14.89 15.70 -8.93
N TYR A 70 15.01 17.02 -9.02
CA TYR A 70 16.22 17.71 -9.49
C TYR A 70 16.68 18.69 -8.42
N ASN A 71 17.93 18.56 -7.98
CA ASN A 71 18.50 19.37 -6.92
C ASN A 71 18.42 20.87 -7.25
N GLY A 72 17.83 21.66 -6.35
CA GLY A 72 17.70 23.13 -6.46
C GLY A 72 16.51 23.59 -7.29
N LEU A 73 16.11 22.83 -8.32
CA LEU A 73 14.93 23.14 -9.14
C LEU A 73 13.65 22.58 -8.50
N GLY A 74 13.70 21.36 -7.97
CA GLY A 74 12.55 20.70 -7.34
C GLY A 74 12.00 21.52 -6.18
N GLU A 75 12.86 22.01 -5.30
CA GLU A 75 12.47 22.83 -4.13
C GLU A 75 11.79 24.13 -4.55
N LYS A 76 12.27 24.77 -5.62
CA LYS A 76 11.65 25.98 -6.19
C LYS A 76 10.26 25.67 -6.72
N ILE A 77 10.12 24.59 -7.49
CA ILE A 77 8.81 24.14 -8.02
C ILE A 77 7.84 23.81 -6.89
N LYS A 78 8.30 23.10 -5.85
CA LYS A 78 7.47 22.77 -4.68
C LYS A 78 7.04 24.01 -3.90
N ARG A 79 7.92 25.01 -3.79
CA ARG A 79 7.61 26.30 -3.16
C ARG A 79 6.56 27.08 -3.97
N MET A 80 6.74 27.18 -5.29
CA MET A 80 5.75 27.80 -6.17
C MET A 80 4.41 27.07 -6.14
N GLY A 81 4.43 25.74 -6.12
CA GLY A 81 3.22 24.93 -5.99
C GLY A 81 2.41 25.28 -4.75
N ARG A 82 3.05 25.44 -3.59
CA ARG A 82 2.38 25.87 -2.36
C ARG A 82 1.73 27.26 -2.46
N THR A 83 2.36 28.19 -3.19
CA THR A 83 1.83 29.55 -3.39
C THR A 83 0.64 29.55 -4.35
N ILE A 84 0.68 28.74 -5.40
CA ILE A 84 -0.32 28.73 -6.49
C ILE A 84 -1.47 27.75 -6.17
N GLY A 85 -1.30 26.82 -5.23
CA GLY A 85 -2.31 25.84 -4.84
C GLY A 85 -2.14 24.45 -5.46
N PHE A 86 -0.95 24.12 -5.96
CA PHE A 86 -0.59 22.78 -6.43
C PHE A 86 0.10 21.96 -5.34
N GLN A 87 -0.20 20.66 -5.28
CA GLN A 87 0.59 19.71 -4.49
C GLN A 87 1.69 19.11 -5.34
N VAL A 88 2.94 19.27 -4.92
CA VAL A 88 4.11 18.76 -5.65
C VAL A 88 4.76 17.60 -4.90
N TYR A 89 4.83 16.45 -5.56
CA TYR A 89 5.54 15.26 -5.07
C TYR A 89 6.66 14.88 -6.02
N PHE A 90 7.74 14.35 -5.43
CA PHE A 90 8.87 13.86 -6.20
C PHE A 90 8.82 12.36 -6.33
N LYS A 91 8.92 11.87 -7.57
CA LYS A 91 9.20 10.46 -7.83
C LYS A 91 10.70 10.25 -7.86
N SER A 92 11.19 9.24 -7.15
CA SER A 92 12.57 8.79 -7.32
C SER A 92 12.77 8.29 -8.76
N ALA A 93 13.97 8.52 -9.32
CA ALA A 93 14.34 7.88 -10.56
C ALA A 93 14.21 6.35 -10.43
N ALA A 94 13.96 5.68 -11.55
CA ALA A 94 13.97 4.22 -11.60
C ALA A 94 15.24 3.70 -10.90
N SER A 95 15.07 2.81 -9.93
CA SER A 95 16.21 2.24 -9.20
C SER A 95 17.22 1.64 -10.18
N VAL A 96 18.52 1.70 -9.87
CA VAL A 96 19.56 1.02 -10.68
C VAL A 96 19.17 -0.45 -10.91
N ARG A 97 18.58 -1.10 -9.90
CA ARG A 97 18.04 -2.46 -10.00
C ARG A 97 16.97 -2.59 -11.09
N SER A 98 16.04 -1.66 -11.26
CA SER A 98 15.01 -1.75 -12.33
C SER A 98 15.55 -1.42 -13.71
N ILE A 99 16.65 -0.66 -13.80
CA ILE A 99 17.33 -0.35 -15.06
C ILE A 99 18.22 -1.51 -15.49
N VAL A 100 18.99 -2.07 -14.55
CA VAL A 100 19.94 -3.17 -14.79
C VAL A 100 19.22 -4.50 -14.84
N ARG A 101 18.12 -4.69 -14.08
CA ARG A 101 17.33 -5.92 -14.16
C ARG A 101 16.43 -5.93 -15.39
N ASN A 102 17.06 -6.26 -16.51
CA ASN A 102 16.38 -6.81 -17.68
C ASN A 102 16.47 -8.36 -17.69
N ASP A 103 16.60 -9.00 -16.52
CA ASP A 103 16.73 -10.46 -16.35
C ASP A 103 15.49 -11.24 -16.80
N LYS A 104 14.37 -10.55 -16.99
CA LYS A 104 13.19 -11.13 -17.64
C LYS A 104 13.20 -10.66 -19.09
N VAL A 105 13.73 -11.50 -19.98
CA VAL A 105 13.44 -11.37 -21.42
C VAL A 105 11.94 -11.14 -21.55
N ARG A 106 11.54 -10.04 -22.20
CA ARG A 106 10.12 -9.77 -22.47
C ARG A 106 9.64 -10.80 -23.49
N MET A 107 9.23 -11.96 -22.99
CA MET A 107 8.68 -13.03 -23.80
C MET A 107 7.34 -12.56 -24.38
N ALA A 108 7.10 -12.89 -25.65
CA ALA A 108 5.80 -12.65 -26.25
C ALA A 108 4.72 -13.38 -25.43
N PRO A 109 3.46 -12.91 -25.40
CA PRO A 109 2.40 -13.58 -24.64
C PRO A 109 2.30 -15.08 -24.93
N ASN A 110 2.56 -15.49 -26.17
CA ASN A 110 2.48 -16.88 -26.62
C ASN A 110 3.60 -17.78 -26.07
N GLU A 111 4.69 -17.19 -25.59
CA GLU A 111 5.85 -17.91 -25.06
C GLU A 111 5.85 -17.96 -23.53
N LYS A 112 4.86 -17.34 -22.88
CA LYS A 112 4.74 -17.34 -21.43
C LYS A 112 4.12 -18.65 -20.93
N ALA A 113 4.69 -19.19 -19.85
CA ALA A 113 4.08 -20.21 -19.02
C ALA A 113 3.32 -19.56 -17.84
N GLY A 114 2.43 -20.31 -17.21
CA GLY A 114 1.60 -19.86 -16.08
C GLY A 114 0.55 -18.83 -16.49
N VAL A 115 0.11 -18.84 -17.75
CA VAL A 115 -0.94 -17.93 -18.24
C VAL A 115 -2.27 -18.64 -18.32
N VAL A 116 -3.33 -17.90 -18.01
CA VAL A 116 -4.71 -18.30 -18.32
C VAL A 116 -4.99 -17.93 -19.77
N TYR A 117 -5.58 -18.86 -20.52
CA TYR A 117 -5.87 -18.69 -21.94
C TYR A 117 -7.24 -19.23 -22.31
N GLU A 118 -7.76 -18.75 -23.43
CA GLU A 118 -9.00 -19.22 -24.05
C GLU A 118 -8.69 -19.71 -25.47
N ILE A 119 -9.14 -20.92 -25.80
CA ILE A 119 -9.13 -21.44 -27.17
C ILE A 119 -10.56 -21.53 -27.66
N LEU A 120 -10.83 -20.90 -28.81
CA LEU A 120 -12.10 -21.05 -29.52
C LEU A 120 -12.01 -22.27 -30.43
N CYS A 121 -12.85 -23.26 -30.15
CA CYS A 121 -12.95 -24.45 -30.98
C CYS A 121 -13.81 -24.17 -32.24
N THR A 122 -13.58 -24.93 -33.30
CA THR A 122 -14.36 -24.88 -34.54
C THR A 122 -15.84 -25.21 -34.32
N CYS A 123 -16.17 -25.95 -33.26
CA CYS A 123 -17.54 -26.28 -32.85
C CYS A 123 -18.24 -25.15 -32.06
N SER A 124 -17.68 -23.94 -32.02
CA SER A 124 -18.18 -22.79 -31.25
C SER A 124 -18.15 -22.95 -29.73
N ALA A 125 -17.51 -24.01 -29.22
CA ALA A 125 -17.18 -24.14 -27.80
C ALA A 125 -15.91 -23.36 -27.47
N SER A 126 -15.78 -22.87 -26.24
CA SER A 126 -14.55 -22.27 -25.74
C SER A 126 -13.96 -23.11 -24.60
N TYR A 127 -12.64 -23.31 -24.66
CA TYR A 127 -11.87 -23.97 -23.61
C TYR A 127 -11.02 -22.94 -22.88
N ILE A 128 -11.20 -22.84 -21.56
CA ILE A 128 -10.40 -21.95 -20.71
C ILE A 128 -9.56 -22.81 -19.78
N GLY A 129 -8.26 -22.57 -19.77
CA GLY A 129 -7.32 -23.32 -18.94
C GLY A 129 -6.12 -22.49 -18.52
N GLU A 130 -5.39 -23.00 -17.53
CA GLU A 130 -4.07 -22.50 -17.16
C GLU A 130 -3.00 -23.44 -17.72
N THR A 131 -1.93 -22.87 -18.27
CA THR A 131 -0.82 -23.66 -18.81
C THR A 131 0.44 -23.58 -17.97
N GLY A 132 0.98 -24.74 -17.56
CA GLY A 132 2.35 -24.84 -17.04
C GLY A 132 3.46 -24.76 -18.11
N ASN A 133 3.11 -24.96 -19.39
CA ASN A 133 4.01 -24.83 -20.55
C ASN A 133 3.74 -23.52 -21.30
N THR A 134 4.49 -23.23 -22.38
CA THR A 134 4.19 -22.08 -23.24
C THR A 134 2.80 -22.19 -23.87
N LEU A 135 2.14 -21.06 -24.10
CA LEU A 135 0.81 -21.02 -24.71
C LEU A 135 0.81 -21.66 -26.11
N SER A 136 1.84 -21.42 -26.93
CA SER A 136 1.97 -22.08 -28.24
C SER A 136 1.94 -23.60 -28.14
N HIS A 137 2.66 -24.17 -27.16
CA HIS A 137 2.71 -25.61 -26.98
C HIS A 137 1.35 -26.20 -26.54
N ARG A 138 0.57 -25.46 -25.75
CA ARG A 138 -0.80 -25.90 -25.42
C ARG A 138 -1.75 -25.82 -26.60
N TYR A 139 -1.62 -24.78 -27.42
CA TYR A 139 -2.43 -24.64 -28.61
C TYR A 139 -2.19 -25.81 -29.59
N GLU A 140 -0.92 -26.18 -29.81
CA GLU A 140 -0.56 -27.35 -30.63
C GLU A 140 -1.13 -28.66 -30.06
N GLN A 141 -1.07 -28.86 -28.73
CA GLN A 141 -1.68 -30.03 -28.09
C GLN A 141 -3.19 -30.06 -28.30
N HIS A 142 -3.88 -28.95 -28.10
CA HIS A 142 -5.33 -28.87 -28.27
C HIS A 142 -5.74 -29.24 -29.69
N LEU A 143 -5.03 -28.72 -30.71
CA LEU A 143 -5.26 -29.08 -32.11
C LEU A 143 -4.91 -30.55 -32.45
N CYS A 144 -3.95 -31.16 -31.76
CA CYS A 144 -3.53 -32.53 -32.03
C CYS A 144 -4.43 -33.59 -31.37
N TYR A 145 -5.07 -33.26 -30.25
CA TYR A 145 -5.90 -34.19 -29.47
C TYR A 145 -7.41 -34.00 -29.66
N GLU A 146 -7.88 -32.84 -30.14
CA GLU A 146 -9.28 -32.65 -30.56
C GLU A 146 -9.42 -32.80 -32.08
N HIS A 147 -9.70 -34.04 -32.51
CA HIS A 147 -10.25 -34.37 -33.83
C HIS A 147 -11.65 -34.96 -33.67
#